data_AF-A0A954P9G6-F1
#
_entry.id   AF-A0A954P9G6-F1
#
_cell.length_a   1.000
_cell.length_b   1.000
_cell.length_c   1.000
_cell.angle_alpha   90.00
_cell.angle_beta   90.00
_cell.angle_gamma   90.00
#
_symmetry.space_group_name_H-M   'P 1'
#
loop_
_entity.id
_entity.type
_entity.pdbx_description
1 polymer ?
#
loop_
_entity_poly.entity_id
_entity_poly.type
_entity_poly.pdbx_seq_one_letter_code
_entity_poly.pdbx_strand_id
1 'polypeptide(L)'
;MNWSAKLPIALLLSVSAVLQMGCDSRVAQQPLDDSHANSIRPVQLTDANFQTEVIESDLPVLVDMWAPWCEPCIKMKPTLRLVTEKLTGQAKVAELNIDENPFIKEKYGIHSYPTLLIFRNGVEVERLVGQKSESELIAALSEVDSSGSSPADPDENQ
;
A
#
# COMPACT_ATOMS: atom_id res chain seq x y z
N MET A 1 7.71 62.83 74.49
CA MET A 1 7.20 61.62 75.19
C MET A 1 7.81 60.40 74.54
N ASN A 2 8.38 59.54 75.37
CA ASN A 2 9.12 58.34 75.03
C ASN A 2 8.28 57.25 74.35
N TRP A 3 9.01 56.22 73.89
CA TRP A 3 8.66 54.80 73.71
C TRP A 3 8.38 54.34 72.28
N SER A 4 9.34 53.64 71.66
CA SER A 4 9.75 52.24 71.89
C SER A 4 8.98 51.27 71.00
N ALA A 5 9.68 50.89 69.93
CA ALA A 5 9.88 49.52 69.43
C ALA A 5 8.70 48.55 69.41
N LYS A 6 8.51 47.91 68.26
CA LYS A 6 8.96 46.51 68.03
C LYS A 6 8.50 46.02 66.65
N LEU A 7 9.46 45.54 65.85
CA LEU A 7 9.18 44.57 64.79
C LEU A 7 8.72 43.24 65.43
N PRO A 8 7.89 42.48 64.71
CA PRO A 8 8.14 41.05 64.55
C PRO A 8 8.23 40.69 63.06
N ILE A 9 9.34 40.09 62.66
CA ILE A 9 9.51 38.63 62.49
C ILE A 9 9.00 38.19 61.11
N ALA A 10 9.98 37.77 60.31
CA ALA A 10 9.85 37.07 59.05
C ALA A 10 8.71 36.06 59.02
N LEU A 11 7.99 36.01 57.89
CA LEU A 11 7.47 34.77 57.34
C LEU A 11 7.24 34.95 55.83
N LEU A 12 8.05 34.21 55.08
CA LEU A 12 7.67 33.55 53.83
C LEU A 12 7.54 34.44 52.59
N LEU A 13 8.71 34.75 52.04
CA LEU A 13 8.95 34.71 50.60
C LEU A 13 8.41 33.40 50.02
N SER A 14 7.15 33.38 49.59
CA SER A 14 6.71 32.42 48.56
C SER A 14 7.00 33.06 47.20
N VAL A 15 8.28 33.12 46.87
CA VAL A 15 8.67 33.14 45.46
C VAL A 15 8.19 31.78 44.95
N SER A 16 7.06 31.76 44.24
CA SER A 16 6.72 30.65 43.36
C SER A 16 7.79 30.60 42.29
N ALA A 17 8.93 30.02 42.65
CA ALA A 17 9.88 29.47 41.72
C ALA A 17 9.11 28.38 40.98
N VAL A 18 8.62 28.72 39.78
CA VAL A 18 8.15 27.76 38.80
C VAL A 18 9.38 26.95 38.41
N LEU A 19 9.66 25.94 39.23
CA LEU A 19 10.56 24.86 38.92
C LEU A 19 9.84 24.01 37.87
N GLN A 20 9.91 24.42 36.61
CA GLN A 20 9.74 23.50 35.49
C GLN A 20 10.97 22.58 35.47
N MET A 21 11.01 21.70 36.47
CA MET A 21 11.72 20.44 36.39
C MET A 21 11.15 19.73 35.17
N GLY A 22 11.96 19.66 34.13
CA GLY A 22 11.69 18.82 32.98
C GLY A 22 11.45 17.39 33.45
N CYS A 23 10.25 16.90 33.17
CA CYS A 23 10.13 15.57 32.63
C CYS A 23 10.16 15.76 31.11
N ASP A 24 11.36 15.61 30.56
CA ASP A 24 11.58 15.49 29.13
C ASP A 24 10.86 14.22 28.66
N SER A 25 9.62 14.39 28.23
CA SER A 25 8.91 13.46 27.36
C SER A 25 8.49 14.23 26.12
N ARG A 26 9.43 15.00 25.57
CA ARG A 26 9.44 15.20 24.14
C ARG A 26 10.11 13.97 23.57
N VAL A 27 9.29 12.94 23.29
CA VAL A 27 9.51 12.17 22.07
C VAL A 27 9.72 13.24 21.02
N ALA A 28 10.98 13.42 20.60
CA ALA A 28 11.28 14.24 19.46
C ALA A 28 10.36 13.71 18.37
N GLN A 29 9.33 14.49 18.04
CA GLN A 29 8.67 14.39 16.76
C GLN A 29 9.79 14.71 15.78
N GLN A 30 10.53 13.68 15.41
CA GLN A 30 11.21 13.67 14.13
C GLN A 30 10.10 14.04 13.15
N PRO A 31 10.27 15.13 12.38
CA PRO A 31 9.50 15.26 11.16
C PRO A 31 9.63 13.90 10.47
N LEU A 32 8.50 13.26 10.18
CA LEU A 32 8.49 12.14 9.26
C LEU A 32 8.96 12.74 7.94
N ASP A 33 10.27 12.71 7.73
CA ASP A 33 10.85 12.92 6.43
C ASP A 33 10.36 11.71 5.61
N ASP A 34 9.29 11.94 4.86
CA ASP A 34 8.77 10.99 3.87
C ASP A 34 9.69 10.90 2.64
N SER A 35 10.97 11.27 2.79
CA SER A 35 11.93 11.38 1.70
C SER A 35 12.94 10.24 1.62
N HIS A 36 12.92 9.27 2.54
CA HIS A 36 13.87 8.13 2.50
C HIS A 36 13.29 6.74 2.81
N ALA A 37 12.00 6.52 2.61
CA ALA A 37 11.47 5.17 2.40
C ALA A 37 11.02 5.07 0.94
N ASN A 38 11.86 4.48 0.10
CA ASN A 38 11.45 3.91 -1.18
C ASN A 38 10.36 2.87 -0.90
N SER A 39 9.13 3.34 -0.74
CA SER A 39 7.99 2.53 -0.34
C SER A 39 7.57 1.74 -1.57
N ILE A 40 8.18 0.57 -1.74
CA ILE A 40 7.80 -0.39 -2.77
C ILE A 40 6.31 -0.69 -2.56
N ARG A 41 5.50 -0.27 -3.53
CA ARG A 41 4.04 -0.32 -3.51
C ARG A 41 3.54 -0.75 -4.88
N PRO A 42 2.32 -1.33 -4.96
CA PRO A 42 1.68 -1.59 -6.23
C PRO A 42 1.64 -0.33 -7.10
N VAL A 43 1.90 -0.50 -8.40
CA VAL A 43 1.78 0.57 -9.39
C VAL A 43 0.31 0.98 -9.51
N GLN A 44 0.03 2.28 -9.45
CA GLN A 44 -1.32 2.79 -9.67
C GLN A 44 -1.65 2.79 -11.16
N LEU A 45 -2.70 2.06 -11.52
CA LEU A 45 -3.19 2.03 -12.88
C LEU A 45 -4.36 2.98 -13.07
N THR A 46 -4.44 3.45 -14.31
CA THR A 46 -5.54 4.21 -14.86
C THR A 46 -5.88 3.66 -16.23
N ASP A 47 -7.03 4.00 -16.78
CA ASP A 47 -7.39 3.70 -18.17
C ASP A 47 -6.30 4.18 -19.16
N ALA A 48 -5.59 5.28 -18.84
CA ALA A 48 -4.59 5.89 -19.70
C ALA A 48 -3.22 5.19 -19.70
N ASN A 49 -2.80 4.60 -18.58
CA ASN A 49 -1.48 3.97 -18.47
C ASN A 49 -1.51 2.43 -18.51
N PHE A 50 -2.70 1.81 -18.52
CA PHE A 50 -2.83 0.36 -18.53
C PHE A 50 -2.09 -0.31 -19.70
N GLN A 51 -2.14 0.31 -20.89
CA GLN A 51 -1.42 -0.16 -22.07
C GLN A 51 0.08 -0.30 -21.79
N THR A 52 0.72 0.77 -21.33
CA THR A 52 2.17 0.78 -21.10
C THR A 52 2.56 -0.03 -19.87
N GLU A 53 1.79 0.03 -18.79
CA GLU A 53 2.17 -0.61 -17.53
C GLU A 53 1.87 -2.11 -17.50
N VAL A 54 0.86 -2.57 -18.23
CA VAL A 54 0.38 -3.96 -18.20
C VAL A 54 0.61 -4.65 -19.54
N ILE A 55 0.12 -4.07 -20.63
CA ILE A 55 0.11 -4.75 -21.93
C ILE A 55 1.51 -4.84 -22.53
N GLU A 56 2.29 -3.76 -22.41
CA GLU A 56 3.66 -3.65 -22.92
C GLU A 56 4.72 -4.07 -21.90
N SER A 57 4.32 -4.65 -20.77
CA SER A 57 5.26 -5.09 -19.74
C SER A 57 6.03 -6.35 -20.16
N ASP A 58 7.36 -6.28 -20.04
CA ASP A 58 8.24 -7.43 -20.20
C ASP A 58 8.14 -8.44 -19.04
N LEU A 59 7.67 -7.98 -17.87
CA LEU A 59 7.46 -8.82 -16.68
C LEU A 59 6.00 -9.29 -16.58
N PRO A 60 5.71 -10.42 -15.91
CA PRO A 60 4.35 -10.76 -15.55
C PRO A 60 3.77 -9.66 -14.66
N VAL A 61 2.51 -9.32 -14.87
CA VAL A 61 1.83 -8.24 -14.13
C VAL A 61 0.60 -8.78 -13.43
N LEU A 62 0.56 -8.68 -12.10
CA LEU A 62 -0.64 -8.91 -11.32
C LEU A 62 -1.36 -7.58 -11.08
N VAL A 63 -2.64 -7.53 -11.44
CA VAL A 63 -3.50 -6.35 -11.29
C VAL A 63 -4.62 -6.62 -10.29
N ASP A 64 -4.67 -5.85 -9.21
CA ASP A 64 -5.78 -5.83 -8.25
C ASP A 64 -6.91 -4.90 -8.72
N MET A 65 -8.08 -5.47 -9.01
CA MET A 65 -9.27 -4.74 -9.45
C MET A 65 -10.11 -4.38 -8.23
N TRP A 66 -9.87 -3.19 -7.66
CA TRP A 66 -10.42 -2.80 -6.36
C TRP A 66 -11.35 -1.58 -6.44
N ALA A 67 -12.04 -1.30 -5.35
CA ALA A 67 -12.81 -0.08 -5.14
C ALA A 67 -12.84 0.32 -3.66
N PRO A 68 -13.08 1.61 -3.29
CA PRO A 68 -13.10 2.05 -1.90
C PRO A 68 -14.21 1.41 -1.04
N TRP A 69 -15.29 0.97 -1.68
CA TRP A 69 -16.40 0.27 -1.01
C TRP A 69 -16.15 -1.24 -0.88
N CYS A 70 -15.11 -1.79 -1.53
CA CYS A 70 -14.76 -3.20 -1.43
C CYS A 70 -13.88 -3.46 -0.19
N GLU A 71 -14.50 -3.61 0.98
CA GLU A 71 -13.76 -3.90 2.22
C GLU A 71 -12.85 -5.15 2.12
N PRO A 72 -13.27 -6.29 1.54
CA PRO A 72 -12.39 -7.43 1.34
C PRO A 72 -11.16 -7.13 0.47
N CYS A 73 -11.30 -6.28 -0.56
CA CYS A 73 -10.17 -5.84 -1.39
C CYS A 73 -9.19 -5.00 -0.56
N ILE A 74 -9.71 -4.07 0.25
CA ILE A 74 -8.88 -3.22 1.12
C ILE A 74 -8.05 -4.08 2.09
N LYS A 75 -8.63 -5.16 2.64
CA LYS A 75 -7.93 -6.11 3.51
C LYS A 75 -6.80 -6.87 2.82
N MET A 76 -6.81 -6.98 1.48
CA MET A 76 -5.74 -7.60 0.71
C MET A 76 -4.56 -6.67 0.41
N LYS A 77 -4.72 -5.33 0.52
CA LYS A 77 -3.65 -4.38 0.23
C LYS A 77 -2.33 -4.66 0.97
N PRO A 78 -2.31 -5.04 2.27
CA PRO A 78 -1.06 -5.42 2.94
C PRO A 78 -0.38 -6.65 2.32
N THR A 79 -1.16 -7.65 1.93
CA THR A 79 -0.65 -8.85 1.23
C THR A 79 -0.04 -8.49 -0.11
N LEU A 80 -0.73 -7.66 -0.91
CA LEU A 80 -0.22 -7.22 -2.22
C LEU A 80 1.07 -6.41 -2.10
N ARG A 81 1.20 -5.58 -1.05
CA ARG A 81 2.46 -4.89 -0.75
C ARG A 81 3.62 -5.85 -0.47
N LEU A 82 3.40 -6.88 0.35
CA LEU A 82 4.42 -7.90 0.63
C LEU A 82 4.84 -8.65 -0.64
N VAL A 83 3.87 -9.00 -1.51
CA VAL A 83 4.17 -9.61 -2.82
C VAL A 83 5.00 -8.67 -3.70
N THR A 84 4.66 -7.38 -3.73
CA THR A 84 5.41 -6.36 -4.49
C THR A 84 6.87 -6.29 -4.02
N GLU A 85 7.08 -6.24 -2.70
CA GLU A 85 8.41 -6.19 -2.08
C GLU A 85 9.23 -7.45 -2.41
N LYS A 86 8.61 -8.64 -2.37
CA LYS A 86 9.29 -9.92 -2.63
C LYS A 86 9.63 -10.16 -4.09
N LEU A 87 8.77 -9.71 -5.00
CA LEU A 87 8.89 -9.97 -6.43
C LEU A 87 9.44 -8.78 -7.23
N THR A 88 10.00 -7.78 -6.55
CA THR A 88 10.65 -6.64 -7.21
C THR A 88 11.68 -7.11 -8.24
N GLY A 89 11.49 -6.71 -9.50
CA GLY A 89 12.35 -7.09 -10.63
C GLY A 89 12.03 -8.45 -11.28
N GLN A 90 11.13 -9.25 -10.69
CA GLN A 90 10.68 -10.53 -11.23
C GLN A 90 9.24 -10.45 -11.76
N ALA A 91 8.37 -9.73 -11.05
CA ALA A 91 7.01 -9.44 -11.47
C ALA A 91 6.62 -8.02 -11.07
N LYS A 92 5.63 -7.48 -11.78
CA LYS A 92 5.00 -6.19 -11.45
C LYS A 92 3.69 -6.46 -10.72
N VAL A 93 3.48 -5.77 -9.61
CA VAL A 93 2.18 -5.72 -8.93
C VAL A 93 1.60 -4.34 -9.14
N ALA A 94 0.33 -4.29 -9.51
CA ALA A 94 -0.39 -3.08 -9.83
C ALA A 94 -1.80 -3.12 -9.25
N GLU A 95 -2.42 -1.97 -9.05
CA GLU A 95 -3.79 -1.86 -8.57
C GLU A 95 -4.57 -0.85 -9.44
N LEU A 96 -5.85 -1.14 -9.69
CA LEU A 96 -6.73 -0.31 -10.51
C LEU A 96 -8.05 -0.09 -9.78
N ASN A 97 -8.37 1.18 -9.49
CA ASN A 97 -9.66 1.56 -8.94
C ASN A 97 -10.72 1.51 -10.03
N ILE A 98 -11.64 0.56 -9.94
CA ILE A 98 -12.66 0.30 -10.97
C ILE A 98 -13.79 1.35 -11.01
N ASP A 99 -13.94 2.19 -9.98
CA ASP A 99 -14.91 3.30 -10.02
C ASP A 99 -14.39 4.46 -10.89
N GLU A 100 -13.07 4.65 -10.92
CA GLU A 100 -12.39 5.72 -11.66
C GLU A 100 -11.99 5.29 -13.08
N ASN A 101 -11.97 3.98 -13.34
CA ASN A 101 -11.45 3.38 -14.56
C ASN A 101 -12.48 2.43 -15.20
N PRO A 102 -13.63 2.96 -15.68
CA PRO A 102 -14.73 2.16 -16.20
C PRO A 102 -14.37 1.42 -17.50
N PHE A 103 -13.44 1.95 -18.30
CA PHE A 103 -13.07 1.35 -19.58
C PHE A 103 -12.39 0.00 -19.38
N ILE A 104 -11.38 -0.05 -18.50
CA ILE A 104 -10.69 -1.30 -18.19
C ILE A 104 -11.61 -2.24 -17.40
N LYS A 105 -12.43 -1.72 -16.47
CA LYS A 105 -13.43 -2.52 -15.75
C LYS A 105 -14.37 -3.27 -16.71
N GLU A 106 -14.92 -2.58 -17.70
CA GLU A 106 -15.83 -3.17 -18.70
C GLU A 106 -15.09 -4.13 -19.63
N LYS A 107 -13.92 -3.73 -20.15
CA LYS A 107 -13.11 -4.55 -21.05
C LYS A 107 -12.79 -5.94 -20.49
N TYR A 108 -12.50 -6.03 -19.20
CA TYR A 108 -12.17 -7.30 -18.54
C TYR A 108 -13.33 -7.91 -17.74
N GLY A 109 -14.55 -7.38 -17.88
CA GLY A 109 -15.76 -7.95 -17.29
C GLY A 109 -15.70 -8.12 -15.77
N ILE A 110 -15.26 -7.08 -15.04
CA ILE A 110 -15.12 -7.16 -13.59
C ILE A 110 -16.49 -7.00 -12.91
N HIS A 111 -17.04 -8.13 -12.47
CA HIS A 111 -18.36 -8.20 -11.80
C HIS A 111 -18.34 -8.87 -10.43
N SER A 112 -17.21 -9.45 -10.04
CA SER A 112 -17.00 -10.11 -8.75
C SER A 112 -15.78 -9.51 -8.06
N TYR A 113 -15.81 -9.42 -6.74
CA TYR A 113 -14.73 -8.82 -5.95
C TYR A 113 -14.42 -9.68 -4.71
N PRO A 114 -13.15 -9.83 -4.32
CA PRO A 114 -11.94 -9.40 -5.03
C PRO A 114 -11.72 -10.15 -6.35
N THR A 115 -11.15 -9.48 -7.34
CA THR A 115 -10.67 -10.10 -8.59
C THR A 115 -9.27 -9.58 -8.87
N LEU A 116 -8.35 -10.51 -9.09
CA LEU A 116 -6.99 -10.22 -9.52
C LEU A 116 -6.79 -10.84 -10.91
N LEU A 117 -6.13 -10.10 -11.80
CA LEU A 117 -5.79 -10.57 -13.15
C LEU A 117 -4.28 -10.68 -13.28
N ILE A 118 -3.79 -11.73 -13.91
CA ILE A 118 -2.37 -11.88 -14.24
C ILE A 118 -2.20 -11.78 -15.75
N PHE A 119 -1.29 -10.91 -16.15
CA PHE A 119 -0.91 -10.67 -17.53
C PHE A 119 0.51 -11.12 -17.80
N ARG A 120 0.75 -11.69 -18.98
CA ARG A 120 2.09 -11.93 -19.53
C ARG A 120 2.06 -11.70 -21.02
N ASN A 121 3.05 -10.98 -21.55
CA ASN A 121 3.16 -10.63 -22.98
C ASN A 121 1.87 -9.96 -23.51
N GLY A 122 1.24 -9.13 -22.69
CA GLY A 122 0.01 -8.40 -23.03
C GLY A 122 -1.28 -9.20 -23.04
N VAL A 123 -1.26 -10.48 -22.63
CA VAL A 123 -2.43 -11.36 -22.59
C VAL A 123 -2.81 -11.66 -21.14
N GLU A 124 -4.12 -11.67 -20.82
CA GLU A 124 -4.62 -12.21 -19.55
C GLU A 124 -4.43 -13.73 -19.57
N VAL A 125 -3.52 -14.22 -18.73
CA VAL A 125 -3.17 -15.65 -18.66
C VAL A 125 -3.80 -16.35 -17.47
N GLU A 126 -4.19 -15.60 -16.44
CA GLU A 126 -4.84 -16.16 -15.26
C GLU A 126 -5.77 -15.13 -14.59
N ARG A 127 -6.87 -15.63 -14.04
CA ARG A 127 -7.86 -14.85 -13.27
C ARG A 127 -8.10 -15.50 -11.92
N LEU A 128 -7.86 -14.73 -10.86
CA LEU A 128 -8.03 -15.17 -9.48
C LEU A 128 -9.22 -14.43 -8.86
N VAL A 129 -10.28 -15.16 -8.54
CA VAL A 129 -11.45 -14.63 -7.85
C VAL A 129 -11.41 -15.00 -6.37
N GLY A 130 -11.81 -14.05 -5.52
CA GLY A 130 -11.80 -14.18 -4.07
C GLY A 130 -10.48 -13.79 -3.42
N GLN A 131 -10.44 -13.84 -2.09
CA GLN A 131 -9.22 -13.54 -1.34
C GLN A 131 -8.15 -14.60 -1.61
N LYS A 132 -6.88 -14.17 -1.67
CA LYS A 132 -5.71 -15.02 -1.86
C LYS A 132 -4.66 -14.69 -0.80
N SER A 133 -3.98 -15.72 -0.32
CA SER A 133 -2.80 -15.59 0.52
C SER A 133 -1.59 -15.14 -0.30
N GLU A 134 -0.58 -14.62 0.39
CA GLU A 134 0.68 -14.21 -0.22
C GLU A 134 1.34 -15.35 -1.02
N SER A 135 1.35 -16.56 -0.45
CA SER A 135 1.94 -17.74 -1.09
C SER A 135 1.21 -18.17 -2.35
N GLU A 136 -0.12 -18.06 -2.38
CA GLU A 136 -0.91 -18.36 -3.58
C GLU A 136 -0.58 -17.38 -4.71
N LEU A 137 -0.44 -16.09 -4.39
CA LEU A 137 -0.11 -15.06 -5.39
C LEU A 137 1.31 -15.22 -5.95
N ILE A 138 2.28 -15.51 -5.09
CA ILE A 138 3.66 -15.76 -5.51
C ILE A 138 3.74 -17.00 -6.40
N ALA A 139 3.04 -18.08 -6.03
CA ALA A 139 2.99 -19.30 -6.83
C ALA A 139 2.40 -19.02 -8.21
N ALA A 140 1.23 -18.39 -8.30
CA ALA A 140 0.58 -18.06 -9.57
C ALA A 140 1.50 -17.24 -10.50
N LEU A 141 2.15 -16.20 -9.97
CA LEU A 141 3.12 -15.39 -10.74
C LEU A 141 4.36 -16.17 -11.19
N SER A 142 4.83 -17.12 -10.40
CA SER A 142 6.00 -17.95 -10.74
C SER A 142 5.69 -18.97 -11.84
N GLU A 143 4.50 -19.58 -11.80
CA GLU A 143 4.03 -20.53 -12.84
C GLU A 143 3.82 -19.84 -14.20
N VAL A 144 3.35 -18.59 -14.19
CA VAL A 144 3.19 -17.79 -15.42
C VAL A 144 4.56 -17.47 -16.05
N ASP A 145 5.58 -17.19 -15.25
CA ASP A 145 6.91 -16.88 -15.79
C ASP A 145 7.58 -18.12 -16.41
N SER A 146 7.33 -19.32 -15.86
CA SER A 146 7.87 -20.58 -16.38
C SER A 146 7.13 -21.08 -17.64
N SER A 147 5.81 -20.86 -17.70
CA SER A 147 4.95 -21.29 -18.82
C SER A 147 5.00 -20.37 -20.04
N GLY A 148 5.59 -19.17 -19.91
CA GLY A 148 5.83 -18.22 -21.01
C GLY A 148 6.76 -18.70 -22.15
N SER A 149 7.10 -19.98 -22.19
CA SER A 149 7.80 -20.65 -23.29
C SER A 149 6.89 -21.50 -24.20
N SER A 150 5.58 -21.56 -23.96
CA SER A 150 4.62 -22.16 -24.91
C SER A 150 3.57 -21.13 -25.34
N PRO A 151 3.65 -20.60 -26.57
CA PRO A 151 2.55 -19.86 -27.18
C PRO A 151 1.30 -20.74 -27.16
N ALA A 152 0.16 -20.16 -26.79
CA ALA A 152 -1.14 -20.79 -26.90
C ALA A 152 -1.33 -21.36 -28.32
N ASP A 153 -1.57 -22.66 -28.41
CA ASP A 153 -2.06 -23.30 -29.63
C ASP A 153 -3.51 -22.81 -29.86
N PRO A 154 -3.82 -22.13 -30.98
CA PRO A 154 -5.18 -21.66 -31.25
C PRO A 154 -6.15 -22.76 -31.74
N ASP A 155 -5.81 -24.05 -31.62
CA ASP A 155 -6.57 -25.12 -32.28
C ASP A 155 -6.95 -26.24 -31.31
N GLU A 156 -7.83 -25.94 -30.35
CA GLU A 156 -8.71 -26.97 -29.76
C GLU A 156 -9.98 -26.33 -29.17
N ASN A 157 -11.03 -26.17 -29.98
CA ASN A 157 -12.16 -27.10 -29.90
C ASN A 157 -13.22 -26.80 -30.97
N GLN A 158 -13.72 -27.91 -31.48
CA GLN A 158 -14.75 -28.16 -32.48
C GLN A 158 -16.12 -27.57 -32.13
#